data_AF-A0A4Q7FU76-F1
#
_entry.id   AF-A0A4Q7FU76-F1
#
_cell.length_a   1.000
_cell.length_b   1.000
_cell.length_c   1.000
_cell.angle_alpha   90.00
_cell.angle_beta   90.00
_cell.angle_gamma   90.00
#
_symmetry.space_group_name_H-M   'P 1'
#
loop_
_entity.id
_entity.type
_entity.pdbx_description
1 polymer ?
#
loop_
_entity_poly.entity_id
_entity_poly.type
_entity_poly.pdbx_seq_one_letter_code
_entity_poly.pdbx_strand_id
1 'polypeptide(L)'
;MAPKHHPTPLSGGDRKALAKELGKARAMTTILAAQSEATRHKGNALIRQADKLLCESWNERMWADGEPIDPSPTIDQAVNGGFTWLEIECSRCKTRRDVDLAALPHPPTTFVHDLARRACRLHGGPHTSRRSSAGWPRASRRTR
;
A
#
# COMPACT_ATOMS: atom_id res chain seq x y z
N MET A 1 -1.85 30.69 -18.68
CA MET A 1 -0.85 31.77 -18.75
C MET A 1 -0.39 32.08 -17.33
N ALA A 2 0.86 31.77 -16.98
CA ALA A 2 1.36 32.13 -15.65
C ALA A 2 1.43 33.66 -15.54
N PRO A 3 0.92 34.29 -14.47
CA PRO A 3 0.99 35.73 -14.32
C PRO A 3 2.45 36.17 -14.30
N LYS A 4 2.82 37.06 -15.23
CA LYS A 4 4.13 37.70 -15.25
C LYS A 4 4.19 38.60 -14.02
N HIS A 5 4.84 38.14 -12.97
CA HIS A 5 5.04 38.95 -11.78
C HIS A 5 6.00 40.08 -12.13
N HIS A 6 5.45 41.25 -12.44
CA HIS A 6 6.23 42.47 -12.59
C HIS A 6 6.49 43.00 -11.17
N PRO A 7 7.72 42.94 -10.63
CA PRO A 7 7.98 43.53 -9.34
C PRO A 7 7.72 45.04 -9.44
N THR A 8 6.96 45.57 -8.48
CA THR A 8 6.82 47.01 -8.24
C THR A 8 8.21 47.66 -8.33
N PRO A 9 8.39 48.82 -9.00
CA PRO A 9 9.70 49.42 -9.15
C PRO A 9 10.26 49.79 -7.76
N LEU A 10 11.09 48.90 -7.23
CA LEU A 10 11.75 49.06 -5.93
C LEU A 10 12.99 49.94 -6.11
N SER A 11 13.26 50.80 -5.13
CA SER A 11 14.49 51.59 -5.09
C SER A 11 15.73 50.67 -5.12
N GLY A 12 16.90 51.20 -5.47
CA GLY A 12 18.14 50.40 -5.53
C GLY A 12 18.48 49.69 -4.22
N GLY A 13 18.18 50.32 -3.06
CA GLY A 13 18.36 49.72 -1.75
C GLY A 13 17.36 48.59 -1.48
N ASP A 14 16.08 48.83 -1.78
CA ASP A 14 15.01 47.85 -1.56
C ASP A 14 15.16 46.61 -2.45
N ARG A 15 15.66 46.78 -3.68
CA ARG A 15 15.99 45.65 -4.57
C ARG A 15 17.06 44.73 -3.97
N LYS A 16 18.09 45.29 -3.32
CA LYS A 16 19.14 44.52 -2.65
C LYS A 16 18.61 43.80 -1.41
N ALA A 17 17.77 44.48 -0.62
CA ALA A 17 17.11 43.87 0.55
C ALA A 17 16.20 42.71 0.12
N LEU A 18 15.37 42.89 -0.90
CA LEU A 18 14.52 41.82 -1.45
C LEU A 18 15.35 40.64 -1.96
N ALA A 19 16.44 40.88 -2.70
CA ALA A 19 17.31 39.80 -3.18
C ALA A 19 17.92 38.98 -2.03
N LYS A 20 18.29 39.63 -0.92
CA LYS A 20 18.79 38.96 0.28
C LYS A 20 17.72 38.09 0.93
N GLU A 21 16.50 38.61 1.09
CA GLU A 21 15.39 37.84 1.66
C GLU A 21 14.96 36.67 0.76
N LEU A 22 14.94 36.85 -0.56
CA LEU A 22 14.70 35.76 -1.51
C LEU A 22 15.79 34.68 -1.44
N GLY A 23 17.05 35.07 -1.23
CA GLY A 23 18.15 34.13 -0.98
C GLY A 23 17.90 33.27 0.26
N LYS A 24 17.50 33.90 1.38
CA LYS A 24 17.13 33.18 2.62
C LYS A 24 15.91 32.27 2.41
N ALA A 25 14.88 32.76 1.73
CA ALA A 25 13.65 31.99 1.47
C ALA A 25 13.93 30.73 0.63
N ARG A 26 14.77 30.85 -0.40
CA ARG A 26 15.20 29.70 -1.21
C ARG A 26 16.00 28.69 -0.39
N ALA A 27 16.94 29.15 0.43
CA ALA A 27 17.68 28.28 1.36
C ALA A 27 16.73 27.54 2.32
N MET A 28 15.76 28.26 2.90
CA MET A 28 14.76 27.67 3.77
C MET A 28 13.87 26.65 3.05
N THR A 29 13.52 26.90 1.79
CA THR A 29 12.74 25.96 0.98
C THR A 29 13.48 24.64 0.82
N THR A 30 14.79 24.67 0.53
CA THR A 30 15.60 23.45 0.43
C THR A 30 15.66 22.70 1.77
N ILE A 31 15.85 23.42 2.89
CA ILE A 31 15.89 22.81 4.23
C ILE A 31 14.55 22.13 4.57
N LEU A 32 13.43 22.84 4.39
CA LEU A 32 12.11 22.32 4.70
C LEU A 32 11.72 21.17 3.77
N ALA A 33 12.10 21.22 2.48
CA ALA A 33 11.88 20.12 1.55
C ALA A 33 12.62 18.84 2.01
N ALA A 34 13.90 18.97 2.37
CA ALA A 34 14.70 17.85 2.88
C ALA A 34 14.14 17.28 4.19
N GLN A 35 13.69 18.14 5.11
CA GLN A 35 13.05 17.70 6.36
C GLN A 35 11.71 16.99 6.11
N SER A 36 10.92 17.48 5.15
CA SER A 36 9.65 16.86 4.76
C SER A 36 9.89 15.46 4.19
N GLU A 37 10.85 15.30 3.29
CA GLU A 37 11.23 14.01 2.71
C GLU A 37 11.72 13.04 3.79
N ALA A 38 12.64 13.48 4.67
CA ALA A 38 13.12 12.66 5.78
C ALA A 38 11.99 12.21 6.71
N THR A 39 11.01 13.08 6.98
CA THR A 39 9.84 12.74 7.81
C THR A 39 8.91 11.77 7.11
N ARG A 40 8.68 11.94 5.80
CA ARG A 40 7.92 10.98 4.99
C ARG A 40 8.58 9.60 4.95
N HIS A 41 9.90 9.52 4.84
CA HIS A 41 10.61 8.23 4.90
C HIS A 41 10.38 7.51 6.23
N LYS A 42 10.47 8.23 7.35
CA LYS A 42 10.16 7.68 8.68
C LYS A 42 8.70 7.23 8.77
N GLY A 43 7.76 8.06 8.31
CA GLY A 43 6.34 7.73 8.27
C GLY A 43 6.06 6.48 7.43
N ASN A 44 6.63 6.38 6.23
CA ASN A 44 6.49 5.22 5.35
C ASN A 44 7.05 3.93 5.99
N ALA A 45 8.15 4.02 6.73
CA ALA A 45 8.70 2.89 7.47
C ALA A 45 7.73 2.41 8.57
N LEU A 46 7.12 3.34 9.30
CA LEU A 46 6.11 3.01 10.32
C LEU A 46 4.84 2.42 9.70
N ILE A 47 4.38 2.94 8.55
CA ILE A 47 3.24 2.39 7.81
C ILE A 47 3.52 0.96 7.36
N ARG A 48 4.70 0.69 6.78
CA ARG A 48 5.13 -0.68 6.42
C ARG A 48 5.11 -1.63 7.61
N GLN A 49 5.57 -1.15 8.78
CA GLN A 49 5.55 -1.94 10.00
C GLN A 49 4.11 -2.22 10.47
N ALA A 50 3.23 -1.22 10.42
CA ALA A 50 1.81 -1.39 10.76
C ALA A 50 1.13 -2.40 9.82
N ASP A 51 1.36 -2.30 8.51
CA ASP A 51 0.80 -3.23 7.52
C ASP A 51 1.34 -4.65 7.69
N LYS A 52 2.62 -4.79 8.03
CA LYS A 52 3.23 -6.06 8.42
C LYS A 52 2.51 -6.69 9.61
N LEU A 53 2.31 -5.94 10.68
CA LEU A 53 1.65 -6.42 11.90
C LEU A 53 0.18 -6.77 11.63
N LEU A 54 -0.50 -6.00 10.79
CA LEU A 54 -1.86 -6.30 10.35
C LEU A 54 -1.92 -7.67 9.68
N CYS A 55 -1.02 -7.94 8.72
CA CYS A 55 -0.97 -9.23 8.02
C CYS A 55 -0.62 -10.40 8.97
N GLU A 56 0.31 -10.20 9.90
CA GLU A 56 0.66 -11.21 10.91
C GLU A 56 -0.51 -11.50 11.84
N SER A 57 -1.17 -10.47 12.37
CA SER A 57 -2.36 -10.64 13.21
C SER A 57 -3.50 -11.34 12.45
N TRP A 58 -3.66 -11.04 11.16
CA TRP A 58 -4.64 -11.72 10.32
C TRP A 58 -4.29 -13.19 10.15
N ASN A 59 -3.03 -13.54 9.85
CA ASN A 59 -2.57 -14.92 9.78
C ASN A 59 -2.83 -15.70 11.08
N GLU A 60 -2.55 -15.11 12.25
CA GLU A 60 -2.79 -15.74 13.55
C GLU A 60 -4.29 -15.96 13.79
N ARG A 61 -5.13 -14.98 13.47
CA ARG A 61 -6.60 -15.12 13.51
C ARG A 61 -7.06 -16.25 12.60
N MET A 62 -6.57 -16.29 11.36
CA MET A 62 -6.89 -17.35 10.39
C MET A 62 -6.52 -18.74 10.90
N TRP A 63 -5.40 -18.85 11.63
CA TRP A 63 -4.96 -20.10 12.25
C TRP A 63 -5.83 -20.50 13.45
N ALA A 64 -6.22 -19.53 14.29
CA ALA A 64 -7.01 -19.78 15.50
C ALA A 64 -8.49 -20.08 15.21
N ASP A 65 -9.15 -19.26 14.39
CA ASP A 65 -10.60 -19.31 14.20
C ASP A 65 -10.99 -20.13 12.95
N GLY A 66 -10.06 -20.37 12.01
CA GLY A 66 -10.27 -21.25 10.87
C GLY A 66 -11.33 -20.78 9.85
N GLU A 67 -11.72 -19.51 9.88
CA GLU A 67 -12.71 -18.89 8.98
C GLU A 67 -12.11 -17.70 8.23
N PRO A 68 -12.69 -17.22 7.11
CA PRO A 68 -12.25 -15.99 6.47
C PRO A 68 -12.68 -14.83 7.37
N ILE A 69 -11.71 -14.36 8.13
CA ILE A 69 -11.93 -13.39 9.18
C ILE A 69 -11.85 -11.98 8.60
N ASP A 70 -12.97 -11.28 8.68
CA ASP A 70 -13.06 -9.87 8.39
C ASP A 70 -12.67 -9.02 9.63
N PRO A 71 -12.05 -7.85 9.41
CA PRO A 71 -11.51 -7.37 8.14
C PRO A 71 -10.15 -8.01 7.82
N SER A 72 -9.94 -8.40 6.55
CA SER A 72 -8.61 -8.78 6.04
C SER A 72 -7.81 -7.55 5.62
N PRO A 73 -6.47 -7.64 5.48
CA PRO A 73 -5.69 -6.58 4.85
C PRO A 73 -6.08 -6.39 3.37
N THR A 74 -5.85 -5.19 2.84
CA THR A 74 -5.89 -4.95 1.38
C THR A 74 -4.66 -5.57 0.72
N ILE A 75 -4.73 -5.78 -0.60
CA ILE A 75 -3.58 -6.32 -1.34
C ILE A 75 -2.38 -5.37 -1.25
N ASP A 76 -2.60 -4.06 -1.33
CA ASP A 76 -1.54 -3.06 -1.21
C ASP A 76 -0.87 -3.09 0.17
N GLN A 77 -1.67 -3.25 1.25
CA GLN A 77 -1.14 -3.40 2.61
C GLN A 77 -0.31 -4.69 2.74
N ALA A 78 -0.78 -5.80 2.16
CA ALA A 78 -0.03 -7.05 2.16
C ALA A 78 1.33 -6.90 1.44
N VAL A 79 1.33 -6.29 0.25
CA VAL A 79 2.55 -6.02 -0.53
C VAL A 79 3.48 -5.07 0.25
N ASN A 80 2.95 -4.00 0.86
CA ASN A 80 3.73 -3.05 1.64
C ASN A 80 4.33 -3.66 2.92
N GLY A 81 3.62 -4.60 3.55
CA GLY A 81 4.08 -5.40 4.70
C GLY A 81 5.11 -6.49 4.35
N GLY A 82 5.42 -6.67 3.06
CA GLY A 82 6.37 -7.67 2.55
C GLY A 82 5.76 -9.06 2.35
N PHE A 83 4.44 -9.16 2.24
CA PHE A 83 3.70 -10.38 1.94
C PHE A 83 3.25 -10.38 0.48
N THR A 84 4.18 -10.63 -0.44
CA THR A 84 3.92 -10.61 -1.89
C THR A 84 3.27 -11.90 -2.41
N TRP A 85 3.28 -12.97 -1.64
CA TRP A 85 2.77 -14.28 -2.06
C TRP A 85 1.62 -14.73 -1.18
N LEU A 86 0.55 -15.19 -1.83
CA LEU A 86 -0.63 -15.72 -1.20
C LEU A 86 -0.97 -17.09 -1.78
N GLU A 87 -0.91 -18.12 -0.95
CA GLU A 87 -1.44 -19.44 -1.31
C GLU A 87 -2.96 -19.41 -1.15
N ILE A 88 -3.72 -19.74 -2.19
CA ILE A 88 -5.18 -19.77 -2.17
C ILE A 88 -5.66 -21.18 -2.55
N GLU A 89 -6.58 -21.74 -1.78
CA GLU A 89 -7.25 -22.99 -2.12
C GLU A 89 -8.62 -22.73 -2.76
N CYS A 90 -8.91 -23.38 -3.88
CA CYS A 90 -10.24 -23.31 -4.47
C CYS A 90 -11.25 -24.12 -3.64
N SER A 91 -12.35 -23.48 -3.22
CA SER A 91 -13.42 -24.16 -2.48
C SER A 91 -14.03 -25.36 -3.20
N ARG A 92 -14.07 -25.35 -4.54
CA ARG A 92 -14.71 -26.36 -5.40
C ARG A 92 -13.80 -27.54 -5.77
N CYS A 93 -12.61 -27.26 -6.31
CA CYS A 93 -11.69 -28.31 -6.78
C CYS A 93 -10.53 -28.60 -5.82
N LYS A 94 -10.46 -27.89 -4.67
CA LYS A 94 -9.42 -28.02 -3.63
C LYS A 94 -7.98 -27.83 -4.13
N THR A 95 -7.82 -27.30 -5.34
CA THR A 95 -6.51 -27.01 -5.90
C THR A 95 -5.93 -25.78 -5.22
N ARG A 96 -4.71 -25.91 -4.71
CA ARG A 96 -3.92 -24.80 -4.17
C ARG A 96 -3.18 -24.08 -5.28
N ARG A 97 -3.11 -22.75 -5.18
CA ARG A 97 -2.40 -21.89 -6.12
C ARG A 97 -1.68 -20.79 -5.37
N ASP A 98 -0.44 -20.56 -5.75
CA ASP A 98 0.29 -19.38 -5.34
C ASP A 98 -0.06 -18.21 -6.26
N VAL A 99 -0.50 -17.12 -5.65
CA VAL A 99 -0.78 -15.85 -6.33
C VAL A 99 0.29 -14.85 -5.92
N ASP A 100 0.98 -14.31 -6.91
CA ASP A 100 1.82 -13.13 -6.74
C ASP A 100 0.93 -11.90 -6.65
N LEU A 101 0.82 -11.34 -5.44
CA LEU A 101 0.04 -10.15 -5.15
C LEU A 101 0.66 -8.89 -5.79
N ALA A 102 1.97 -8.85 -5.99
CA ALA A 102 2.65 -7.69 -6.59
C ALA A 102 2.45 -7.63 -8.11
N ALA A 103 2.29 -8.78 -8.77
CA ALA A 103 2.05 -8.88 -10.21
C ALA A 103 0.55 -8.89 -10.60
N LEU A 104 -0.35 -9.01 -9.61
CA LEU A 104 -1.79 -9.11 -9.86
C LEU A 104 -2.37 -7.72 -10.17
N PRO A 105 -3.09 -7.52 -11.30
CA PRO A 105 -3.83 -6.29 -11.52
C PRO A 105 -5.06 -6.26 -10.60
N HIS A 106 -5.12 -5.27 -9.70
CA HIS A 106 -6.26 -5.08 -8.81
C HIS A 106 -6.53 -3.60 -8.52
N PRO A 107 -7.78 -3.23 -8.20
CA PRO A 107 -8.06 -1.97 -7.53
C PRO A 107 -7.37 -1.90 -6.15
N PRO A 108 -6.91 -0.71 -5.70
CA PRO A 108 -6.28 -0.53 -4.38
C PRO A 108 -7.17 -0.95 -3.19
N THR A 109 -8.49 -0.90 -3.38
CA THR A 109 -9.50 -1.25 -2.37
C THR A 109 -9.81 -2.75 -2.33
N THR A 110 -9.08 -3.58 -3.09
CA THR A 110 -9.32 -5.02 -3.13
C THR A 110 -8.74 -5.66 -1.87
N PHE A 111 -9.58 -6.41 -1.17
CA PHE A 111 -9.17 -7.15 0.02
C PHE A 111 -8.65 -8.55 -0.34
N VAL A 112 -7.76 -9.07 0.48
CA VAL A 112 -7.20 -10.42 0.31
C VAL A 112 -8.30 -11.49 0.27
N HIS A 113 -9.34 -11.37 1.11
CA HIS A 113 -10.45 -12.34 1.13
C HIS A 113 -11.29 -12.36 -0.17
N ASP A 114 -11.29 -11.30 -0.96
CA ASP A 114 -12.01 -11.25 -2.24
C ASP A 114 -11.32 -12.11 -3.32
N LEU A 115 -10.01 -12.35 -3.18
CA LEU A 115 -9.24 -13.20 -4.11
C LEU A 115 -9.59 -14.68 -3.96
N ALA A 116 -9.92 -15.12 -2.74
CA ALA A 116 -10.36 -16.49 -2.48
C ALA A 116 -11.60 -16.87 -3.31
N ARG A 117 -12.45 -15.88 -3.64
CA ARG A 117 -13.64 -16.09 -4.50
C ARG A 117 -13.30 -16.32 -5.97
N ARG A 118 -12.08 -15.99 -6.43
CA ARG A 118 -11.69 -15.96 -7.86
C ARG A 118 -10.63 -17.02 -8.24
N ALA A 119 -10.25 -17.90 -7.31
CA ALA A 119 -9.06 -18.74 -7.43
C ALA A 119 -9.06 -19.76 -8.59
N CYS A 120 -10.22 -20.13 -9.14
CA CYS A 120 -10.33 -21.22 -10.12
C CYS A 120 -10.56 -20.72 -11.55
N ARG A 121 -9.56 -20.94 -12.43
CA ARG A 121 -9.69 -20.72 -13.89
C ARG A 121 -10.54 -21.80 -14.60
N LEU A 122 -10.77 -22.95 -13.95
CA LEU A 122 -11.52 -24.09 -14.52
C LEU A 122 -13.04 -23.95 -14.38
N HIS A 123 -13.52 -23.03 -13.54
CA HIS A 123 -14.94 -22.82 -13.28
C HIS A 123 -15.29 -21.34 -13.46
N GLY A 124 -15.26 -20.86 -14.71
CA GLY A 124 -15.62 -19.48 -15.07
C GLY A 124 -17.13 -19.21 -15.02
N GLY A 125 -17.76 -19.34 -13.85
CA GLY A 125 -19.17 -19.01 -13.66
C GLY A 125 -19.45 -18.38 -12.28
N PRO A 126 -20.51 -17.57 -12.14
CA PRO A 126 -20.79 -16.85 -10.90
C PRO A 126 -21.07 -17.83 -9.75
N HIS A 127 -20.30 -17.73 -8.68
CA HIS A 127 -20.48 -18.56 -7.49
C HIS A 127 -21.65 -18.04 -6.66
N THR A 128 -22.72 -18.83 -6.56
CA THR A 128 -23.66 -18.71 -5.43
C THR A 128 -22.93 -19.14 -4.17
N SER A 129 -23.03 -18.30 -3.14
CA SER A 129 -22.31 -18.46 -1.87
C SER A 129 -22.73 -19.75 -1.15
N ARG A 130 -21.90 -20.80 -1.25
CA ARG A 130 -21.81 -21.81 -0.18
C ARG A 130 -20.46 -21.67 0.49
N ARG A 131 -20.53 -21.14 1.71
CA ARG A 131 -19.43 -20.95 2.66
C ARG A 131 -18.94 -22.35 3.04
N SER A 132 -17.81 -22.76 2.46
CA SER A 132 -17.16 -24.04 2.78
C SER A 132 -15.77 -23.75 3.33
N SER A 133 -15.59 -24.11 4.59
CA SER A 133 -14.36 -24.17 5.36
C SER A 133 -13.37 -25.15 4.74
N ALA A 134 -12.37 -24.66 4.01
CA ALA A 134 -11.23 -25.47 3.59
C ALA A 134 -10.05 -24.58 3.17
N GLY A 135 -8.90 -24.81 3.81
CA GLY A 135 -7.56 -24.43 3.31
C GLY A 135 -7.38 -22.94 3.09
N TRP A 136 -7.29 -22.17 4.16
CA TRP A 136 -7.25 -20.73 4.06
C TRP A 136 -5.88 -20.15 3.74
N PRO A 137 -5.82 -18.95 3.15
CA PRO A 137 -4.58 -18.39 2.65
C PRO A 137 -3.58 -18.10 3.75
N ARG A 138 -2.37 -18.62 3.62
CA ARG A 138 -1.24 -18.19 4.44
C ARG A 138 -0.43 -17.18 3.65
N ALA A 139 -0.45 -15.92 4.09
CA ALA A 139 0.45 -14.91 3.55
C ALA A 139 1.88 -15.30 3.96
N SER A 140 2.74 -15.65 2.99
CA SER A 140 4.09 -16.14 3.27
C SER A 140 5.16 -15.17 2.78
N ARG A 141 6.18 -14.94 3.62
CA ARG A 141 7.41 -14.25 3.23
C ARG A 141 8.36 -15.26 2.57
N ARG A 142 8.04 -15.77 1.37
CA ARG A 142 9.04 -16.58 0.66
C ARG A 142 10.15 -15.68 0.15
N THR A 143 11.34 -15.83 0.74
CA THR A 143 12.59 -15.43 0.10
C THR A 143 12.85 -16.38 -1.07
N ARG A 144 13.20 -15.81 -2.21
CA ARG A 144 13.59 -16.53 -3.43
C ARG A 144 14.78 -17.46 -3.18
#